data_AF-A0A0I5CWQ2-F1
#
_entry.id   AF-A0A0I5CWQ2-F1
#
_cell.length_a   1.000
_cell.length_b   1.000
_cell.length_c   1.000
_cell.angle_alpha   90.00
_cell.angle_beta   90.00
_cell.angle_gamma   90.00
#
_symmetry.space_group_name_H-M   'P 1'
#
loop_
_entity.id
_entity.type
_entity.pdbx_description
1 polymer ?
#
loop_
_entity_poly.entity_id
_entity_poly.type
_entity_poly.pdbx_seq_one_letter_code
_entity_poly.pdbx_strand_id
1 'polypeptide(L)'
;MSRKSCLIRLFKTTVSCKLFTAIILSVFLGQPALTYAGVVIGGTRVVYLSNNADKSISVFSKEEKIPYLIQAWVDPFNKEDKSKAPFTVIPPVSRLEPSR
;
A
#
# COMPACT_ATOMS: atom_id res chain seq x y z
N MET A 1 8.90 -52.78 -35.52
CA MET A 1 8.40 -52.40 -34.18
C MET A 1 8.50 -50.88 -34.01
N SER A 2 7.37 -50.21 -34.26
CA SER A 2 6.95 -48.82 -33.97
C SER A 2 7.95 -47.64 -33.87
N ARG A 3 8.16 -46.93 -35.00
CA ARG A 3 8.69 -45.54 -35.04
C ARG A 3 7.82 -44.52 -34.29
N LYS A 4 6.57 -44.87 -33.96
CA LYS A 4 5.61 -44.00 -33.27
C LYS A 4 5.94 -43.80 -31.78
N SER A 5 6.65 -44.75 -31.18
CA SER A 5 6.98 -44.73 -29.74
C SER A 5 8.07 -43.72 -29.35
N CYS A 6 8.96 -43.34 -30.28
CA CYS A 6 10.03 -42.36 -30.05
C CYS A 6 9.51 -40.92 -30.12
N LEU A 7 8.64 -40.62 -31.11
CA LEU A 7 8.05 -39.30 -31.30
C LEU A 7 7.18 -38.86 -30.11
N ILE A 8 6.44 -39.81 -29.51
CA ILE A 8 5.58 -39.56 -28.34
C ILE A 8 6.41 -39.21 -27.09
N ARG A 9 7.60 -39.81 -26.90
CA ARG A 9 8.47 -39.51 -25.76
C ARG A 9 9.08 -38.10 -25.85
N LEU A 10 9.51 -37.68 -27.03
CA LEU A 10 10.05 -36.32 -27.25
C LEU A 10 8.98 -35.23 -27.11
N PHE A 11 7.74 -35.52 -27.53
CA PHE A 11 6.60 -34.61 -27.35
C PHE A 11 6.21 -34.47 -25.87
N LYS A 12 6.21 -35.57 -25.11
CA LYS A 12 5.94 -35.57 -23.66
C LYS A 12 6.96 -34.75 -22.86
N THR A 13 8.25 -34.85 -23.19
CA THR A 13 9.32 -34.10 -22.50
C THR A 13 9.26 -32.59 -22.81
N THR A 14 8.95 -32.22 -24.05
CA THR A 14 8.84 -30.81 -24.47
C THR A 14 7.59 -30.13 -23.90
N VAL A 15 6.47 -30.86 -23.84
CA VAL A 15 5.22 -30.38 -23.22
C VAL A 15 5.36 -30.28 -21.69
N SER A 16 6.05 -31.24 -21.05
CA SER A 16 6.33 -31.18 -19.61
C SER A 16 7.17 -29.97 -19.22
N CYS A 17 8.17 -29.61 -20.03
CA CYS A 17 9.04 -28.46 -19.76
C CYS A 17 8.29 -27.11 -19.96
N LYS A 18 7.47 -26.99 -21.01
CA LYS A 18 6.63 -25.81 -21.27
C LYS A 18 5.50 -25.62 -20.24
N LEU A 19 4.94 -26.71 -19.74
CA LEU A 19 3.94 -26.67 -18.67
C LEU A 19 4.56 -26.22 -17.35
N PHE A 20 5.77 -26.67 -17.06
CA PHE A 20 6.50 -26.28 -15.85
C PHE A 20 6.88 -24.79 -15.87
N THR A 21 7.36 -24.27 -17.01
CA THR A 21 7.66 -22.83 -17.14
C THR A 21 6.40 -21.97 -17.08
N ALA A 22 5.27 -22.44 -17.64
CA ALA A 22 3.98 -21.74 -17.53
C ALA A 22 3.46 -21.68 -16.08
N ILE A 23 3.64 -22.74 -15.28
CA ILE A 23 3.25 -22.76 -13.87
C ILE A 23 4.12 -21.82 -13.03
N ILE A 24 5.44 -21.78 -13.26
CA ILE A 24 6.33 -20.85 -12.56
C ILE A 24 5.95 -19.39 -12.87
N LEU A 25 5.65 -19.10 -14.14
CA LEU A 25 5.25 -17.75 -14.56
C LEU A 25 3.90 -17.33 -13.96
N SER A 26 2.93 -18.25 -13.88
CA SER A 26 1.61 -17.93 -13.28
C SER A 26 1.70 -17.69 -11.77
N VAL A 27 2.58 -18.42 -11.06
CA VAL A 27 2.83 -18.19 -9.62
C VAL A 27 3.50 -16.83 -9.39
N PHE A 28 4.42 -16.42 -10.25
CA PHE A 28 5.12 -15.15 -10.12
C PHE A 28 4.21 -13.94 -10.38
N LEU A 29 3.28 -14.07 -11.33
CA LEU A 29 2.32 -13.00 -11.68
C LEU A 29 1.14 -12.90 -10.69
N GLY A 30 0.91 -13.91 -9.85
CA GLY A 30 -0.22 -13.97 -8.91
C GLY A 30 0.06 -13.40 -7.52
N GLN A 31 1.23 -12.82 -7.26
CA GLN A 31 1.58 -12.31 -5.93
C GLN A 31 0.81 -10.99 -5.66
N PRO A 32 -0.01 -10.90 -4.59
CA PRO A 32 -0.59 -9.63 -4.19
C PRO A 32 0.52 -8.67 -3.75
N ALA A 33 0.39 -7.38 -4.10
CA ALA A 33 1.30 -6.36 -3.62
C ALA A 33 1.16 -6.24 -2.09
N LEU A 34 2.13 -6.78 -1.35
CA LEU A 34 2.20 -6.62 0.09
C LEU A 34 2.65 -5.18 0.39
N THR A 35 1.69 -4.33 0.71
CA THR A 35 1.94 -2.98 1.22
C THR A 35 1.99 -3.01 2.74
N TYR A 36 3.07 -2.47 3.30
CA TYR A 36 3.22 -2.27 4.73
C TYR A 36 2.98 -0.79 5.05
N ALA A 37 1.89 -0.51 5.77
CA ALA A 37 1.56 0.83 6.23
C ALA A 37 1.42 0.79 7.75
N GLY A 38 2.27 1.55 8.45
CA GLY A 38 2.24 1.64 9.91
C GLY A 38 1.17 2.61 10.44
N VAL A 39 0.76 3.58 9.62
CA VAL A 39 -0.21 4.64 9.99
C VAL A 39 -1.34 4.69 8.97
N VAL A 40 -2.58 4.71 9.45
CA VAL A 40 -3.81 4.77 8.67
C VAL A 40 -4.58 6.02 9.05
N ILE A 41 -4.99 6.81 8.05
CA ILE A 41 -5.80 8.02 8.23
C ILE A 41 -7.26 7.67 7.93
N GLY A 42 -8.20 8.10 8.77
CA GLY A 42 -9.63 7.75 8.68
C GLY A 42 -10.37 8.30 7.46
N GLY A 43 -9.70 9.05 6.57
CA GLY A 43 -10.27 9.58 5.34
C GLY A 43 -9.20 10.06 4.37
N THR A 44 -9.58 10.25 3.11
CA THR A 44 -8.69 10.77 2.05
C THR A 44 -8.80 12.27 1.85
N ARG A 45 -9.80 12.91 2.48
CA ARG A 45 -10.05 14.34 2.44
C ARG A 45 -10.80 14.79 3.68
N VAL A 46 -10.63 16.05 4.05
CA VAL A 46 -11.41 16.72 5.09
C VAL A 46 -12.20 17.85 4.43
N VAL A 47 -13.52 17.84 4.61
CA VAL A 47 -14.38 18.96 4.19
C VAL A 47 -14.64 19.82 5.41
N TYR A 48 -14.09 21.04 5.40
CA TYR A 48 -14.25 22.02 6.46
C TYR A 48 -15.41 22.95 6.13
N LEU A 49 -16.44 22.98 6.98
CA LEU A 49 -17.58 23.89 6.82
C LEU A 49 -17.24 25.23 7.48
N SER A 50 -17.55 26.34 6.81
CA SER A 50 -17.18 27.69 7.26
C SER A 50 -17.73 28.08 8.63
N ASN A 51 -18.83 27.47 9.07
CA ASN A 51 -19.46 27.73 10.37
C ASN A 51 -18.88 26.90 11.53
N ASN A 52 -17.93 26.00 11.26
CA ASN A 52 -17.28 25.21 12.29
C ASN A 52 -15.96 25.87 12.70
N ALA A 53 -15.59 25.72 13.97
CA ALA A 53 -14.31 26.18 14.51
C ALA A 53 -13.15 25.19 14.24
N ASP A 54 -13.47 23.91 14.11
CA ASP A 54 -12.51 22.83 13.93
C ASP A 54 -13.14 21.61 13.23
N LYS A 55 -12.28 20.69 12.81
CA LYS A 55 -12.68 19.39 12.26
C LYS A 55 -11.62 18.34 12.60
N SER A 56 -12.05 17.25 13.23
CA SER A 56 -11.15 16.14 13.59
C SER A 56 -11.07 15.08 12.49
N ILE A 57 -9.91 14.46 12.36
CA ILE A 57 -9.69 13.25 11.57
C ILE A 57 -8.99 12.20 12.44
N SER A 58 -9.47 10.96 12.39
CA SER A 58 -8.88 9.88 13.17
C SER A 58 -7.63 9.34 12.49
N VAL A 59 -6.62 9.00 13.27
CA VAL A 59 -5.38 8.37 12.83
C VAL A 59 -5.17 7.13 13.68
N PHE A 60 -4.83 6.03 13.02
CA PHE A 60 -4.69 4.70 13.63
C PHE A 60 -3.33 4.11 13.30
N SER A 61 -2.80 3.26 14.19
CA SER A 61 -1.60 2.48 13.93
C SER A 61 -1.95 1.04 13.62
N LYS A 62 -1.41 0.52 12.51
CA LYS A 62 -1.49 -0.91 12.17
C LYS A 62 -0.30 -1.70 12.72
N GLU A 63 0.68 -1.01 13.28
CA GLU A 63 1.84 -1.62 13.93
C GLU A 63 1.44 -2.17 15.30
N GLU A 64 1.98 -3.34 15.66
CA GLU A 64 1.60 -4.04 16.89
C GLU A 64 2.56 -3.78 18.05
N LYS A 65 3.81 -3.39 17.74
CA LYS A 65 4.88 -3.37 18.75
C LYS A 65 5.60 -2.04 18.86
N ILE A 66 5.67 -1.27 17.79
CA ILE A 66 6.52 -0.08 17.70
C ILE A 66 5.64 1.18 17.73
N PRO A 67 5.85 2.10 18.69
CA PRO A 67 5.14 3.37 18.71
C PRO A 67 5.68 4.31 17.62
N TYR A 68 4.82 5.16 17.07
CA TYR A 68 5.23 6.19 16.11
C TYR A 68 5.18 7.59 16.71
N LEU A 69 6.08 8.47 16.26
CA LEU A 69 5.95 9.90 16.43
C LEU A 69 5.30 10.46 15.17
N ILE A 70 4.12 11.07 15.31
CA ILE A 70 3.42 11.68 14.19
C ILE A 70 3.55 13.20 14.27
N GLN A 71 3.80 13.83 13.13
CA GLN A 71 3.82 15.27 12.98
C GLN A 71 2.85 15.66 11.87
N ALA A 72 2.08 16.71 12.09
CA ALA A 72 1.10 17.22 11.14
C ALA A 72 1.32 18.71 10.87
N TRP A 73 1.23 19.08 9.61
CA TRP A 73 1.27 20.47 9.14
C TRP A 73 0.32 20.64 7.94
N VAL A 74 0.04 21.89 7.59
CA VAL A 74 -0.78 22.25 6.42
C VAL A 74 0.07 23.10 5.50
N ASP A 75 0.22 22.65 4.26
CA ASP A 75 0.89 23.41 3.21
C ASP A 75 -0.12 24.25 2.41
N PRO A 76 0.29 25.42 1.87
CA PRO A 76 -0.54 26.18 0.95
C PRO A 76 -0.84 25.39 -0.32
N PHE A 77 -1.94 25.73 -0.99
CA PHE A 77 -2.38 25.03 -2.20
C PHE A 77 -1.37 25.17 -3.36
N ASN A 78 -0.78 26.37 -3.50
CA ASN A 78 0.31 26.59 -4.45
C ASN A 78 1.64 26.23 -3.78
N LYS A 79 2.40 25.30 -4.37
CA LYS A 79 3.70 24.86 -3.87
C LYS A 79 4.80 25.93 -3.94
N GLU A 80 4.61 26.95 -4.79
CA GLU A 80 5.53 28.08 -4.92
C GLU A 80 5.28 29.15 -3.85
N ASP A 81 4.08 29.15 -3.26
CA ASP A 81 3.71 30.02 -2.17
C ASP A 81 4.43 29.55 -0.89
N LYS A 82 5.24 30.45 -0.32
CA LYS A 82 6.01 30.20 0.91
C LYS A 82 5.32 30.73 2.15
N SER A 83 4.12 31.30 2.02
CA SER A 83 3.32 31.77 3.15
C SER A 83 2.77 30.59 3.95
N LYS A 84 2.38 30.84 5.20
CA LYS A 84 1.71 29.82 6.02
C LYS A 84 0.26 29.66 5.56
N ALA A 85 -0.20 28.42 5.44
CA ALA A 85 -1.60 28.13 5.20
C ALA A 85 -2.48 28.71 6.33
N PRO A 86 -3.73 29.13 6.04
CA PRO A 86 -4.63 29.75 7.02
C PRO A 86 -5.26 28.74 8.00
N PHE A 87 -4.64 27.57 8.19
CA PHE A 87 -5.11 26.51 9.07
C PHE A 87 -3.95 25.97 9.92
N THR A 88 -4.29 25.41 11.08
CA THR A 88 -3.33 24.74 11.96
C THR A 88 -3.87 23.38 12.39
N VAL A 89 -2.97 22.46 12.74
CA VAL A 89 -3.31 21.12 13.23
C VAL A 89 -2.94 21.02 14.70
N ILE A 90 -3.85 20.43 15.50
CA ILE A 90 -3.68 20.26 16.94
C ILE A 90 -3.90 18.78 17.29
N PRO A 91 -2.96 18.11 17.98
CA PRO A 91 -1.60 18.56 18.28
C PRO A 91 -0.68 18.53 17.04
N PRO A 92 0.32 19.41 16.92
CA PRO A 92 1.24 19.42 15.77
C PRO A 92 2.20 18.23 15.79
N VAL A 93 2.53 17.72 16.97
CA VAL A 93 3.33 16.51 17.18
C VAL A 93 2.68 15.69 18.28
N SER A 94 2.51 14.39 18.06
CA SER A 94 2.02 13.47 19.09
C SER A 94 2.61 12.08 18.93
N ARG A 95 2.57 11.31 20.02
CA ARG A 95 2.97 9.91 20.03
C ARG A 95 1.73 9.04 19.74
N LEU A 96 1.84 8.15 18.76
CA LEU A 96 0.84 7.16 18.41
C LEU A 96 1.29 5.80 18.96
N GLU A 97 0.49 5.25 19.87
CA GLU A 97 0.76 3.93 20.42
C GLU A 97 0.43 2.81 19.42
N PRO A 98 1.08 1.64 19.53
CA PRO A 98 0.76 0.49 18.70
C PRO A 98 -0.69 0.00 18.90
N SER A 99 -1.27 -0.60 17.86
CA SER A 99 -2.60 -1.24 17.86
C SER A 99 -3.75 -0.33 18.32
N ARG A 100 -3.69 0.96 17.98
CA ARG A 100 -4.66 1.98 18.43
C ARG A 100 -5.26 2.80 17.30
#